data_AF-L8JKU6-F1
#
_entry.id   AF-L8JKU6-F1
#
_cell.length_a   1.000
_cell.length_b   1.000
_cell.length_c   1.000
_cell.angle_alpha   90.00
_cell.angle_beta   90.00
_cell.angle_gamma   90.00
#
_symmetry.space_group_name_H-M   'P 1'
#
loop_
_entity.id
_entity.type
_entity.pdbx_description
1 polymer ?
#
loop_
_entity_poly.entity_id
_entity_poly.type
_entity_poly.pdbx_seq_one_letter_code
_entity_poly.pdbx_strand_id
1 'polypeptide(L)'
;MTDDEKQEYFELENKRQRNELDQADEQRLQDLEDKAYGKDRSRSNGVFEPNPKHGSENRGRANKEPSNPQEMLDNSYELPGNTTRRVAADPSTGEFAVFDEHRPGKFHGHVRGYEELNQSMRNVLLKNKVINRKGKILK
;
A
#
# COMPACT_ATOMS: atom_id res chain seq x y z
N MET A 1 29.40 -28.18 41.81
CA MET A 1 29.89 -27.22 40.82
C MET A 1 31.33 -26.90 41.13
N THR A 2 32.22 -27.50 40.34
CA THR A 2 33.64 -27.15 40.23
C THR A 2 33.78 -25.74 39.64
N ASP A 3 34.95 -25.14 39.77
CA ASP A 3 35.18 -23.78 39.24
C ASP A 3 35.12 -23.76 37.70
N ASP A 4 35.45 -24.87 37.04
CA ASP A 4 35.29 -25.05 35.59
C ASP A 4 33.80 -25.06 35.18
N GLU A 5 32.95 -25.76 35.94
CA GLU A 5 31.48 -25.78 35.68
C GLU A 5 30.83 -24.41 35.91
N LYS A 6 31.36 -23.59 36.83
CA LYS A 6 30.88 -22.21 37.04
C LYS A 6 31.27 -21.30 35.88
N GLN A 7 32.47 -21.48 35.33
CA GLN A 7 32.95 -20.72 34.19
C GLN A 7 32.15 -21.05 32.93
N GLU A 8 31.89 -22.33 32.68
CA GLU A 8 31.06 -22.78 31.56
C GLU A 8 29.61 -22.27 31.68
N TYR A 9 29.03 -22.33 32.89
CA TYR A 9 27.70 -21.77 33.14
C TYR A 9 27.65 -20.26 32.87
N PHE A 10 28.66 -19.51 33.31
CA PHE A 10 28.74 -18.06 33.08
C PHE A 10 28.86 -17.73 31.58
N GLU A 11 29.65 -18.49 30.82
CA GLU A 11 29.77 -18.30 29.37
C GLU A 11 28.49 -18.65 28.61
N LEU A 12 27.81 -19.73 29.00
CA LEU A 12 26.51 -20.11 28.44
C LEU A 12 25.44 -19.03 28.71
N GLU A 13 25.43 -18.48 29.92
CA GLU A 13 24.47 -17.44 30.31
C GLU A 13 24.72 -16.14 29.53
N ASN A 14 25.98 -15.72 29.38
CA ASN A 14 26.33 -14.57 28.56
C ASN A 14 25.96 -14.77 27.08
N LYS A 15 26.14 -15.98 26.55
CA LYS A 15 25.77 -16.31 25.17
C LYS A 15 24.25 -16.29 24.97
N ARG A 16 23.48 -16.77 25.95
CA ARG A 16 22.01 -16.71 25.93
C ARG A 16 21.52 -15.26 25.94
N GLN A 17 22.05 -14.44 26.85
CA GLN A 17 21.68 -13.02 26.94
C GLN A 17 21.99 -12.26 25.65
N ARG A 18 23.13 -12.55 24.99
CA ARG A 18 23.45 -11.97 23.68
C ARG A 18 22.46 -12.39 22.59
N ASN A 19 22.15 -13.68 22.50
CA ASN A 19 21.17 -14.18 21.53
C ASN A 19 19.76 -13.60 21.76
N GLU A 20 19.36 -13.41 23.02
CA GLU A 20 18.06 -12.79 23.36
C GLU A 20 18.02 -11.30 22.98
N LEU A 21 19.13 -10.57 23.16
CA LEU A 21 19.26 -9.19 22.71
C LEU A 21 19.23 -9.08 21.18
N ASP A 22 19.95 -9.97 20.48
CA ASP A 22 19.97 -10.00 19.01
C ASP A 22 18.57 -10.29 18.45
N GLN A 23 17.83 -11.25 19.05
CA GLN A 23 16.45 -11.56 18.67
C GLN A 23 15.49 -10.39 18.97
N ALA A 24 15.69 -9.66 20.07
CA ALA A 24 14.89 -8.50 20.40
C ALA A 24 15.14 -7.31 19.46
N ASP A 25 16.38 -7.10 19.04
CA ASP A 25 16.74 -6.06 18.07
C ASP A 25 16.25 -6.40 16.66
N GLU A 26 16.34 -7.67 16.23
CA GLU A 26 15.73 -8.14 14.99
C GLU A 26 14.20 -7.96 15.01
N GLN A 27 13.54 -8.35 16.10
CA GLN A 27 12.10 -8.15 16.27
C GLN A 27 11.73 -6.66 16.28
N ARG A 28 12.53 -5.82 16.92
CA ARG A 28 12.30 -4.36 16.95
C ARG A 28 12.50 -3.73 15.58
N LEU A 29 13.50 -4.17 14.81
CA LEU A 29 13.71 -3.73 13.43
C LEU A 29 12.56 -4.17 12.53
N GLN A 30 12.09 -5.40 12.68
CA GLN A 30 10.91 -5.91 11.99
C GLN A 30 9.66 -5.10 12.37
N ASP A 31 9.45 -4.78 13.65
CA ASP A 31 8.33 -3.95 14.11
C ASP A 31 8.44 -2.50 13.63
N LEU A 32 9.66 -1.95 13.52
CA LEU A 32 9.90 -0.62 12.98
C LEU A 32 9.70 -0.58 11.47
N GLU A 33 10.11 -1.62 10.76
CA GLU A 33 9.84 -1.81 9.34
C GLU A 33 8.33 -2.00 9.12
N ASP A 34 7.66 -2.87 9.87
CA ASP A 34 6.20 -3.04 9.85
C ASP A 34 5.43 -1.82 10.39
N LYS A 35 6.05 -0.86 11.08
CA LYS A 35 5.45 0.45 11.44
C LYS A 35 5.73 1.53 10.39
N ALA A 36 6.91 1.53 9.80
CA ALA A 36 7.30 2.44 8.71
C ALA A 36 6.58 2.06 7.40
N TYR A 37 6.41 0.76 7.16
CA TYR A 37 5.57 0.12 6.14
C TYR A 37 4.15 -0.18 6.68
N GLY A 38 3.87 0.21 7.93
CA GLY A 38 2.66 -0.01 8.72
C GLY A 38 1.44 0.76 8.27
N LYS A 39 1.12 0.62 7.00
CA LYS A 39 -0.24 0.72 6.51
C LYS A 39 -0.89 -0.63 6.84
N ASP A 40 -1.35 -0.74 8.09
CA ASP A 40 -2.28 -1.74 8.64
C ASP A 40 -2.78 -2.76 7.58
N ARG A 41 -2.39 -4.04 7.66
CA ARG A 41 -2.84 -5.08 6.71
C ARG A 41 -4.37 -5.30 6.74
N SER A 42 -5.10 -4.64 7.65
CA SER A 42 -6.56 -4.42 7.61
C SER A 42 -7.01 -3.38 6.56
N ARG A 43 -6.09 -2.69 5.86
CA ARG A 43 -6.34 -1.61 4.88
C ARG A 43 -6.06 -2.01 3.43
N SER A 44 -5.60 -3.23 3.15
CA SER A 44 -5.40 -3.62 1.75
C SER A 44 -6.76 -3.75 1.07
N ASN A 45 -7.04 -2.88 0.10
CA ASN A 45 -8.28 -2.92 -0.68
C ASN A 45 -8.20 -3.99 -1.78
N GLY A 46 -7.50 -5.11 -1.51
CA GLY A 46 -7.12 -6.13 -2.46
C GLY A 46 -5.67 -6.04 -2.95
N VAL A 47 -5.34 -6.88 -3.93
CA VAL A 47 -4.02 -6.99 -4.56
C VAL A 47 -4.11 -6.43 -5.98
N PHE A 48 -3.19 -5.54 -6.32
CA PHE A 48 -3.03 -5.07 -7.69
C PHE A 48 -2.36 -6.15 -8.55
N GLU A 49 -2.96 -6.48 -9.68
CA GLU A 49 -2.33 -7.30 -10.72
C GLU A 49 -2.10 -6.42 -11.97
N PRO A 50 -0.86 -6.31 -12.48
CA PRO A 50 -0.60 -5.61 -13.72
C PRO A 50 -1.29 -6.32 -14.87
N ASN A 51 -1.75 -5.57 -15.86
CA ASN A 51 -2.38 -6.12 -17.05
C ASN A 51 -1.47 -5.86 -18.25
N PRO A 52 -0.99 -6.91 -18.96
CA PRO A 52 -0.08 -6.76 -20.10
C PRO A 52 -0.54 -5.80 -21.21
N LYS A 53 -1.85 -5.48 -21.27
CA LYS A 53 -2.42 -4.53 -22.22
C LYS A 53 -2.17 -3.06 -21.85
N HIS A 54 -1.89 -2.75 -20.59
CA HIS A 54 -1.50 -1.43 -20.11
C HIS A 54 0.02 -1.39 -20.04
N GLY A 55 0.64 -0.57 -20.89
CA GLY A 55 2.09 -0.31 -20.82
C GLY A 55 2.39 0.83 -19.83
N SER A 56 3.67 1.16 -19.69
CA SER A 56 4.16 2.36 -18.97
C SER A 56 3.75 3.67 -19.64
N GLU A 57 3.28 3.60 -20.87
CA GLU A 57 2.87 4.74 -21.71
C GLU A 57 1.44 4.52 -22.21
N ASN A 58 0.73 5.62 -22.47
CA ASN A 58 -0.59 5.57 -23.10
C ASN A 58 -0.46 5.02 -24.52
N ARG A 59 -1.17 3.92 -24.83
CA ARG A 59 -1.21 3.34 -26.18
C ARG A 59 -2.63 3.41 -26.74
N GLY A 60 -2.89 4.42 -27.58
CA GLY A 60 -4.20 4.62 -28.19
C GLY A 60 -5.30 4.86 -27.15
N ARG A 61 -6.23 3.92 -26.99
CA ARG A 61 -7.32 3.97 -25.99
C ARG A 61 -6.96 3.34 -24.64
N ALA A 62 -5.79 2.72 -24.53
CA ALA A 62 -5.32 2.11 -23.28
C ALA A 62 -4.48 3.11 -22.50
N ASN A 63 -5.03 3.59 -21.38
CA ASN A 63 -4.29 4.45 -20.46
C ASN A 63 -3.21 3.65 -19.73
N LYS A 64 -2.12 4.31 -19.35
CA LYS A 64 -1.01 3.69 -18.61
C LYS A 64 -1.45 3.19 -17.23
N GLU A 65 -0.70 2.24 -16.70
CA GLU A 65 -0.83 1.82 -15.30
C GLU A 65 -0.46 2.98 -14.35
N PRO A 66 -1.04 3.03 -13.14
CA PRO A 66 -0.64 4.00 -12.13
C PRO A 66 0.80 3.81 -11.70
N SER A 67 1.49 4.89 -11.37
CA SER A 67 2.92 4.85 -11.00
C SER A 67 3.16 4.15 -9.66
N ASN A 68 2.21 4.24 -8.73
CA ASN A 68 2.24 3.60 -7.41
C ASN A 68 0.99 2.71 -7.21
N PRO A 69 0.83 1.62 -7.99
CA PRO A 69 -0.48 1.02 -8.22
C PRO A 69 -1.07 0.34 -6.98
N GLN A 70 -0.27 -0.41 -6.22
CA GLN A 70 -0.74 -1.04 -4.97
C GLN A 70 -1.02 0.02 -3.90
N GLU A 71 -0.15 1.02 -3.74
CA GLU A 71 -0.35 2.08 -2.74
C GLU A 71 -1.63 2.89 -3.03
N MET A 72 -1.86 3.22 -4.30
CA MET A 72 -3.07 3.88 -4.76
C MET A 72 -4.30 3.00 -4.55
N LEU A 73 -4.22 1.69 -4.79
CA LEU A 73 -5.31 0.75 -4.49
C LEU A 73 -5.63 0.75 -2.98
N ASP A 74 -4.63 0.64 -2.13
CA ASP A 74 -4.80 0.65 -0.66
C ASP A 74 -5.39 1.98 -0.15
N ASN A 75 -5.10 3.10 -0.81
CA ASN A 75 -5.67 4.42 -0.51
C ASN A 75 -6.97 4.72 -1.28
N SER A 76 -7.47 3.79 -2.08
CA SER A 76 -8.64 4.02 -2.94
C SER A 76 -9.97 3.91 -2.19
N TYR A 77 -10.96 4.61 -2.72
CA TYR A 77 -12.32 4.62 -2.20
C TYR A 77 -13.25 3.92 -3.17
N GLU A 78 -14.08 3.01 -2.66
CA GLU A 78 -15.12 2.35 -3.44
C GLU A 78 -16.17 3.36 -3.94
N LEU A 79 -16.65 3.15 -5.16
CA LEU A 79 -17.74 3.94 -5.70
C LEU A 79 -19.09 3.50 -5.10
N PRO A 80 -20.04 4.42 -4.91
CA PRO A 80 -21.36 4.05 -4.41
C PRO A 80 -22.11 3.15 -5.41
N GLY A 81 -22.86 2.18 -4.89
CA GLY A 81 -23.68 1.25 -5.67
C GLY A 81 -23.33 -0.21 -5.41
N ASN A 82 -23.79 -1.11 -6.29
CA ASN A 82 -23.42 -2.53 -6.26
C ASN A 82 -22.21 -2.76 -7.18
N THR A 83 -21.03 -2.33 -6.74
CA THR A 83 -19.78 -2.44 -7.50
C THR A 83 -18.59 -2.50 -6.56
N THR A 84 -17.51 -3.15 -6.99
CA THR A 84 -16.22 -3.13 -6.30
C THR A 84 -15.25 -2.12 -6.92
N ARG A 85 -15.68 -1.37 -7.94
CA ARG A 85 -14.86 -0.33 -8.60
C ARG A 85 -14.44 0.75 -7.62
N ARG A 86 -13.17 1.14 -7.67
CA ARG A 86 -12.57 2.11 -6.74
C ARG A 86 -11.90 3.26 -7.49
N VAL A 87 -11.73 4.38 -6.81
CA VAL A 87 -11.00 5.56 -7.32
C VAL A 87 -9.99 6.06 -6.28
N ALA A 88 -8.82 6.46 -6.75
CA ALA A 88 -7.78 7.06 -5.92
C ALA A 88 -7.14 8.27 -6.61
N ALA A 89 -6.41 9.05 -5.84
CA ALA A 89 -5.48 10.04 -6.35
C ALA A 89 -4.14 9.92 -5.61
N ASP A 90 -3.06 10.18 -6.32
CA ASP A 90 -1.70 10.15 -5.78
C ASP A 90 -1.15 11.58 -5.70
N PRO A 91 -0.92 12.12 -4.49
CA PRO A 91 -0.40 13.47 -4.32
C PRO A 91 1.08 13.62 -4.73
N SER A 92 1.83 12.53 -4.84
CA SER A 92 3.24 12.54 -5.22
C SER A 92 3.42 12.70 -6.74
N THR A 93 2.57 12.03 -7.53
CA THR A 93 2.61 12.03 -9.00
C THR A 93 1.56 12.93 -9.64
N GLY A 94 0.51 13.29 -8.90
CA GLY A 94 -0.64 14.03 -9.41
C GLY A 94 -1.62 13.17 -10.21
N GLU A 95 -1.48 11.84 -10.16
CA GLU A 95 -2.31 10.91 -10.94
C GLU A 95 -3.65 10.64 -10.27
N PHE A 96 -4.70 10.49 -11.08
CA PHE A 96 -5.92 9.82 -10.66
C PHE A 96 -5.93 8.41 -11.23
N ALA A 97 -6.38 7.42 -10.46
CA ALA A 97 -6.51 6.06 -10.93
C ALA A 97 -7.91 5.51 -10.65
N VAL A 98 -8.40 4.68 -11.57
CA VAL A 98 -9.60 3.87 -11.39
C VAL A 98 -9.19 2.41 -11.33
N PHE A 99 -9.71 1.69 -10.34
CA PHE A 99 -9.43 0.28 -10.12
C PHE A 99 -10.67 -0.56 -10.36
N ASP A 100 -10.50 -1.64 -11.10
CA ASP A 100 -11.53 -2.62 -11.44
C ASP A 100 -11.12 -4.00 -10.96
N GLU A 101 -11.97 -4.63 -10.15
CA GLU A 101 -11.77 -6.00 -9.72
C GLU A 101 -12.00 -6.96 -10.88
N HIS A 102 -11.04 -7.85 -11.13
CA HIS A 102 -11.14 -8.85 -12.20
C HIS A 102 -11.17 -10.30 -11.68
N ARG A 103 -10.77 -10.50 -10.41
CA ARG A 103 -10.94 -11.72 -9.62
C ARG A 103 -11.17 -11.32 -8.16
N PRO A 104 -11.81 -12.16 -7.32
CA PRO A 104 -12.02 -11.83 -5.91
C PRO A 104 -10.75 -11.34 -5.23
N GLY A 105 -10.77 -10.10 -4.75
CA GLY A 105 -9.67 -9.41 -4.10
C GLY A 105 -8.53 -8.96 -5.02
N LYS A 106 -8.66 -9.03 -6.35
CA LYS A 106 -7.61 -8.72 -7.32
C LYS A 106 -8.06 -7.67 -8.33
N PHE A 107 -7.27 -6.62 -8.47
CA PHE A 107 -7.65 -5.40 -9.18
C PHE A 107 -6.66 -5.04 -10.28
N HIS A 108 -7.19 -4.60 -11.41
CA HIS A 108 -6.44 -3.84 -12.41
C HIS A 108 -6.67 -2.34 -12.18
N GLY A 109 -5.74 -1.51 -12.62
CA GLY A 109 -5.83 -0.06 -12.48
C GLY A 109 -5.32 0.66 -13.71
N HIS A 110 -5.88 1.82 -14.00
CA HIS A 110 -5.42 2.68 -15.07
C HIS A 110 -5.53 4.14 -14.67
N VAL A 111 -4.58 4.94 -15.14
CA VAL A 111 -4.57 6.40 -14.91
C VAL A 111 -5.70 7.06 -15.69
N ARG A 112 -6.29 8.11 -15.10
CA ARG A 112 -7.27 8.99 -15.73
C ARG A 112 -6.87 10.45 -15.50
N GLY A 113 -7.20 11.31 -16.46
CA GLY A 113 -7.24 12.75 -16.22
C GLY A 113 -8.43 13.11 -15.33
N TYR A 114 -8.34 14.22 -14.58
CA TYR A 114 -9.46 14.71 -13.76
C TYR A 114 -10.76 14.86 -14.58
N GLU A 115 -10.64 15.35 -15.82
CA GLU A 115 -11.81 15.53 -16.69
C GLU A 115 -12.44 14.23 -17.20
N GLU A 116 -11.68 13.13 -17.18
CA GLU A 116 -12.18 11.80 -17.54
C GLU A 116 -12.91 11.11 -16.38
N LEU A 117 -12.76 11.63 -15.16
CA LEU A 117 -13.51 11.12 -14.00
C LEU A 117 -14.98 11.53 -14.12
N ASN A 118 -15.87 10.56 -13.94
CA ASN A 118 -17.29 10.86 -13.86
C ASN A 118 -17.65 11.58 -12.54
N GLN A 119 -18.85 12.15 -12.46
CA GLN A 119 -19.27 12.94 -11.30
C GLN A 119 -19.24 12.14 -9.99
N SER A 120 -19.57 10.83 -10.02
CA SER A 120 -19.55 9.98 -8.83
C SER A 120 -18.12 9.82 -8.28
N MET A 121 -17.16 9.55 -9.15
CA MET A 121 -15.73 9.48 -8.81
C MET A 121 -15.23 10.80 -8.20
N ARG A 122 -15.53 11.94 -8.84
CA ARG A 122 -15.15 13.26 -8.32
C ARG A 122 -15.78 13.53 -6.95
N ASN A 123 -17.05 13.17 -6.76
CA ASN A 123 -17.75 13.34 -5.48
C ASN A 123 -17.14 12.48 -4.37
N VAL A 124 -16.76 11.24 -4.66
CA VAL A 124 -16.09 10.35 -3.70
C VAL A 124 -14.76 10.95 -3.25
N LEU A 125 -13.93 11.41 -4.20
CA LEU A 125 -12.65 12.05 -3.87
C LEU A 125 -12.85 13.35 -3.07
N LEU A 126 -13.84 14.17 -3.43
CA LEU A 126 -14.15 15.40 -2.72
C LEU A 126 -14.67 15.14 -1.29
N LYS A 127 -15.59 14.17 -1.13
CA LYS A 127 -16.17 13.78 0.16
C LYS A 127 -15.09 13.31 1.14
N ASN A 128 -14.11 12.56 0.63
CA ASN A 128 -12.99 12.06 1.42
C ASN A 128 -11.83 13.06 1.54
N LYS A 129 -12.01 14.30 1.10
CA LYS A 129 -10.98 15.37 1.17
C LYS A 129 -9.66 15.00 0.49
N VAL A 130 -9.73 14.19 -0.57
CA VAL A 130 -8.57 13.87 -1.43
C VAL A 130 -8.32 15.00 -2.43
N ILE A 131 -9.39 15.67 -2.87
CA ILE A 131 -9.33 16.82 -3.77
C ILE A 131 -10.09 18.02 -3.19
N ASN A 132 -9.79 19.21 -3.69
CA ASN A 132 -10.65 20.37 -3.49
C ASN A 132 -11.77 20.46 -4.53
N ARG A 133 -12.66 21.45 -4.38
CA ARG A 133 -13.77 21.72 -5.32
C ARG A 133 -13.34 22.05 -6.76
N LYS A 134 -12.06 22.38 -6.97
CA LYS A 134 -11.48 22.66 -8.29
C LYS A 134 -10.80 21.43 -8.92
N GLY A 135 -10.86 20.26 -8.28
CA GLY A 135 -10.22 19.04 -8.77
C GLY A 135 -8.73 18.93 -8.48
N LYS A 136 -8.16 19.85 -7.68
CA LYS A 136 -6.74 19.75 -7.29
C LYS A 136 -6.58 18.74 -6.16
N ILE A 137 -5.65 17.80 -6.34
CA ILE A 137 -5.25 16.83 -5.31
C ILE A 137 -4.64 17.58 -4.13
N LEU A 138 -5.10 17.23 -2.94
CA LEU A 138 -4.61 17.76 -1.67
C LEU A 138 -3.41 16.93 -1.20
N LYS A 139 -2.42 17.61 -0.62
CA LYS A 139 -1.22 17.02 -0.03
C LYS A 139 -1.34 17.00 1.48
#